data_AF-A0A2V9K417-F1
#
_entry.id   AF-A0A2V9K417-F1
#
_cell.length_a   1.000
_cell.length_b   1.000
_cell.length_c   1.000
_cell.angle_alpha   90.00
_cell.angle_beta   90.00
_cell.angle_gamma   90.00
#
_symmetry.space_group_name_H-M   'P 1'
#
loop_
_entity.id
_entity.type
_entity.pdbx_description
1 polymer ?
#
loop_
_entity_poly.entity_id
_entity_poly.type
_entity_poly.pdbx_seq_one_letter_code
_entity_poly.pdbx_strand_id
1 'polypeptide(L)'
;MIDPFRARMYRLILGFAAAYNIGFGLWTALWPRSFFDVFEMAPPRYPSIWACLGMVVGLYGAVYALAAARLHVAKPLVAIGLAGKVLGPAGWLLAVRSGEWPVRTFTLITFNDLIWWVPFTLLLLEGTRAGERLRASAPYACALCNAAGALALLAALRPGSEVEPDPARRALYIAENPGLWRAGWLAWYAAATSLLGFYAWWAARLPRVAWGIAAWSAAAAGIVCDLLAESLYIGWLPDRLEQVQRIGTLLTGGAANGLYTAAGVALTLSTPSLPLPLRVAAWAIWVFGFALTVSAWAASTAGMVVATAGLMALLCPWAWFMGKKLE
;
A
#
# COMPACT_ATOMS: atom_id res chain seq x y z
N MET A 1 28.62 1.57 -3.42
CA MET A 1 27.98 0.79 -4.51
C MET A 1 26.59 0.39 -4.03
N ILE A 2 25.55 0.49 -4.86
CA ILE A 2 24.18 0.09 -4.46
C ILE A 2 24.15 -1.44 -4.39
N ASP A 3 23.61 -1.99 -3.31
CA ASP A 3 23.39 -3.43 -3.15
C ASP A 3 22.60 -4.03 -4.34
N PRO A 4 22.95 -5.22 -4.84
CA PRO A 4 22.29 -5.81 -6.01
C PRO A 4 20.77 -5.99 -5.87
N PHE A 5 20.28 -6.38 -4.68
CA PHE A 5 18.84 -6.49 -4.43
C PHE A 5 18.19 -5.11 -4.50
N ARG A 6 18.73 -4.12 -3.79
CA ARG A 6 18.18 -2.75 -3.80
C ARG A 6 18.22 -2.13 -5.19
N ALA A 7 19.29 -2.34 -5.95
CA ALA A 7 19.40 -1.86 -7.32
C ALA A 7 18.26 -2.43 -8.18
N ARG A 8 17.99 -3.75 -8.11
CA ARG A 8 16.90 -4.36 -8.88
C ARG A 8 15.52 -3.90 -8.40
N MET A 9 15.33 -3.78 -7.09
CA MET A 9 14.10 -3.25 -6.49
C MET A 9 13.82 -1.82 -6.98
N TYR A 10 14.80 -0.91 -6.95
CA TYR A 10 14.62 0.46 -7.44
C TYR A 10 14.30 0.52 -8.94
N ARG A 11 14.90 -0.35 -9.75
CA ARG A 11 14.55 -0.43 -11.19
C ARG A 11 13.10 -0.85 -11.39
N LEU A 12 12.62 -1.83 -10.62
CA LEU A 12 11.23 -2.27 -10.68
C LEU A 12 10.28 -1.15 -10.25
N ILE A 13 10.56 -0.49 -9.13
CA ILE A 13 9.73 0.62 -8.63
C ILE A 13 9.65 1.75 -9.66
N LEU A 14 10.80 2.18 -10.19
CA LEU A 14 10.84 3.23 -11.20
C LEU A 14 10.19 2.80 -12.52
N GLY A 15 10.31 1.51 -12.88
CA GLY A 15 9.59 0.93 -14.03
C GLY A 15 8.08 0.95 -13.85
N PHE A 16 7.58 0.61 -12.65
CA PHE A 16 6.16 0.72 -12.32
C PHE A 16 5.69 2.18 -12.31
N ALA A 17 6.47 3.09 -11.73
CA ALA A 17 6.18 4.52 -11.79
C ALA A 17 6.12 5.00 -13.24
N ALA A 18 7.05 4.56 -14.09
CA ALA A 18 7.05 4.88 -15.52
C ALA A 18 5.77 4.40 -16.21
N ALA A 19 5.44 3.11 -16.06
CA ALA A 19 4.26 2.52 -16.67
C ALA A 19 2.96 3.19 -16.19
N TYR A 20 2.84 3.45 -14.88
CA TYR A 20 1.68 4.12 -14.31
C TYR A 20 1.51 5.54 -14.87
N ASN A 21 2.57 6.35 -14.86
CA ASN A 21 2.47 7.76 -15.28
C ASN A 21 2.22 7.86 -16.79
N ILE A 22 2.82 6.99 -17.62
CA ILE A 22 2.51 6.91 -19.06
C ILE A 22 1.05 6.51 -19.26
N GLY A 23 0.59 5.46 -18.59
CA GLY A 23 -0.79 4.99 -18.69
C GLY A 23 -1.80 6.05 -18.27
N PHE A 24 -1.54 6.72 -17.15
CA PHE A 24 -2.36 7.84 -16.67
C PHE A 24 -2.37 9.01 -17.66
N GLY A 25 -1.21 9.38 -18.20
CA GLY A 25 -1.10 10.43 -19.20
C GLY A 25 -1.84 10.11 -20.50
N LEU A 26 -1.76 8.87 -20.97
CA LEU A 26 -2.55 8.41 -22.13
C LEU A 26 -4.05 8.43 -21.84
N TRP A 27 -4.47 7.94 -20.68
CA TRP A 27 -5.88 7.90 -20.29
C TRP A 27 -6.49 9.30 -20.25
N THR A 28 -5.82 10.23 -19.57
CA THR A 28 -6.29 11.61 -19.41
C THR A 28 -6.19 12.43 -20.69
N ALA A 29 -5.22 12.15 -21.57
CA ALA A 29 -5.11 12.82 -22.86
C ALA A 29 -6.18 12.36 -23.87
N LEU A 30 -6.43 11.05 -23.94
CA LEU A 30 -7.36 10.45 -24.92
C LEU A 30 -8.82 10.55 -24.48
N TRP A 31 -9.10 10.42 -23.18
CA TRP A 31 -10.45 10.45 -22.62
C TRP A 31 -10.53 11.41 -21.42
N PRO A 32 -10.31 12.73 -21.59
CA PRO A 32 -10.22 13.67 -20.48
C PRO A 32 -11.49 13.76 -19.63
N ARG A 33 -12.67 13.42 -20.19
CA ARG A 33 -13.94 13.41 -19.44
C ARG A 33 -14.12 12.19 -18.54
N SER A 34 -13.54 11.05 -18.94
CA SER A 34 -13.74 9.78 -18.22
C SER A 34 -13.23 9.82 -16.77
N PHE A 35 -12.22 10.63 -16.48
CA PHE A 35 -11.78 10.90 -15.11
C PHE A 35 -12.92 11.44 -14.24
N PHE A 36 -13.65 12.43 -14.75
CA PHE A 36 -14.74 13.08 -14.03
C PHE A 36 -15.94 12.15 -13.88
N ASP A 37 -16.19 11.29 -14.87
CA ASP A 37 -17.23 10.26 -14.79
C ASP A 37 -16.89 9.21 -13.73
N VAL A 38 -15.64 8.72 -13.69
CA VAL A 38 -15.16 7.70 -12.73
C VAL A 38 -15.28 8.21 -11.29
N PHE A 39 -14.98 9.48 -11.05
CA PHE A 39 -15.03 10.07 -9.71
C PHE A 39 -16.32 10.86 -9.44
N GLU A 40 -17.38 10.67 -10.24
CA GLU A 40 -18.68 11.33 -10.04
C GLU A 40 -18.58 12.86 -9.85
N MET A 41 -17.69 13.49 -10.61
CA MET A 41 -17.42 14.92 -10.58
C MET A 41 -18.18 15.65 -11.69
N ALA A 42 -18.46 16.93 -11.47
CA ALA A 42 -18.98 17.78 -12.53
C ALA A 42 -17.99 17.82 -13.71
N PRO A 43 -18.48 17.71 -14.96
CA PRO A 43 -17.59 17.73 -16.12
C PRO A 43 -16.88 19.08 -16.24
N PRO A 44 -15.59 19.11 -16.63
CA PRO A 44 -14.83 20.34 -16.69
C PRO A 44 -15.29 21.18 -17.89
N ARG A 45 -15.32 22.51 -17.70
CA ARG A 45 -15.60 23.45 -18.80
C ARG A 45 -14.59 23.34 -19.94
N TYR A 46 -13.32 23.08 -19.60
CA TYR A 46 -12.21 22.97 -20.54
C TYR A 46 -11.47 21.63 -20.33
N PRO A 47 -11.97 20.51 -20.88
CA PRO A 47 -11.32 19.20 -20.73
C PRO A 47 -9.88 19.15 -21.27
N SER A 48 -9.53 20.07 -22.19
CA SER A 48 -8.17 20.20 -22.73
C SER A 48 -7.12 20.57 -21.69
N ILE A 49 -7.48 21.29 -20.62
CA ILE A 49 -6.57 21.62 -19.52
C ILE A 49 -6.17 20.33 -18.79
N TRP A 50 -7.15 19.47 -18.51
CA TRP A 50 -6.91 18.16 -17.88
C TRP A 50 -6.10 17.23 -18.78
N ALA A 51 -6.41 17.19 -20.07
CA ALA A 51 -5.61 16.45 -21.06
C ALA A 51 -4.16 16.93 -21.11
N CYS A 52 -3.94 18.25 -21.07
CA CYS A 52 -2.61 18.84 -21.05
C CYS A 52 -1.82 18.44 -19.79
N LEU A 53 -2.43 18.55 -18.61
CA LEU A 53 -1.83 18.09 -17.36
C LEU A 53 -1.48 16.60 -17.43
N GLY A 54 -2.40 15.80 -17.97
CA GLY A 54 -2.21 14.39 -18.27
C GLY A 54 -0.95 14.10 -19.07
N MET A 55 -0.76 14.80 -20.19
CA MET A 55 0.44 14.65 -21.02
C MET A 55 1.72 15.02 -20.26
N VAL A 56 1.69 16.08 -19.44
CA VAL A 56 2.84 16.47 -18.61
C VAL A 56 3.17 15.37 -17.59
N VAL A 57 2.16 14.79 -16.93
CA VAL A 57 2.35 13.63 -16.04
C VAL A 57 2.88 12.43 -16.82
N GLY A 58 2.39 12.19 -18.04
CA GLY A 58 2.90 11.16 -18.95
C GLY A 58 4.40 11.29 -19.23
N LEU A 59 4.90 12.52 -19.42
CA LEU A 59 6.33 12.79 -19.63
C LEU A 59 7.19 12.45 -18.40
N TYR A 60 6.67 12.61 -17.17
CA TYR A 60 7.37 12.10 -15.98
C TYR A 60 7.56 10.59 -16.05
N GLY A 61 6.65 9.86 -16.70
CA GLY A 61 6.82 8.44 -16.93
C GLY A 61 8.07 8.10 -17.76
N ALA A 62 8.37 8.89 -18.80
CA ALA A 62 9.61 8.73 -19.57
C ALA A 62 10.86 9.04 -18.72
N VAL A 63 10.77 10.04 -17.83
CA VAL A 63 11.83 10.38 -16.87
C VAL A 63 12.10 9.21 -15.92
N TYR A 64 11.05 8.57 -15.37
CA TYR A 64 11.21 7.39 -14.52
C TYR A 64 11.75 6.19 -15.28
N ALA A 65 11.39 6.00 -16.55
CA ALA A 65 11.96 4.93 -17.39
C ALA A 65 13.47 5.12 -17.59
N LEU A 66 13.91 6.35 -17.86
CA LEU A 66 15.33 6.69 -17.96
C LEU A 66 16.05 6.46 -16.62
N ALA A 67 15.44 6.88 -15.51
CA ALA A 67 15.97 6.65 -14.17
C ALA A 67 16.08 5.14 -13.84
N ALA A 68 15.10 4.33 -14.24
CA ALA A 68 15.11 2.88 -14.09
C ALA A 68 16.23 2.23 -14.93
N ALA A 69 16.48 2.72 -16.14
CA ALA A 69 17.57 2.24 -16.99
C ALA A 69 18.95 2.65 -16.41
N ARG A 70 19.05 3.86 -15.88
CA ARG A 70 20.31 4.49 -15.44
C ARG A 70 20.22 5.02 -14.01
N LEU A 71 20.31 4.13 -13.03
CA LEU A 71 20.23 4.49 -11.60
C LEU A 71 21.26 5.55 -11.14
N HIS A 72 22.42 5.65 -11.82
CA HIS A 72 23.45 6.62 -11.46
C HIS A 72 23.03 8.09 -11.69
N VAL A 73 22.08 8.35 -12.59
CA VAL A 73 21.48 9.69 -12.80
C VAL A 73 20.07 9.80 -12.20
N ALA A 74 19.57 8.77 -11.52
CA ALA A 74 18.19 8.74 -11.06
C ALA A 74 17.88 9.76 -9.97
N LYS A 75 18.83 10.06 -9.06
CA LYS A 75 18.56 10.93 -7.90
C LYS A 75 17.97 12.30 -8.24
N PRO A 76 18.57 13.15 -9.10
CA PRO A 76 17.99 14.44 -9.43
C PRO A 76 16.60 14.31 -10.08
N LEU A 77 16.41 13.32 -10.96
CA LEU A 77 15.14 13.08 -11.63
C LEU A 77 14.04 12.66 -10.64
N VAL A 78 14.36 11.75 -9.73
CA VAL A 78 13.46 11.25 -8.68
C VAL A 78 13.17 12.33 -7.64
N ALA A 79 14.11 13.24 -7.36
CA ALA A 79 13.90 14.35 -6.43
C ALA A 79 12.81 15.31 -6.95
N ILE A 80 12.87 15.67 -8.23
CA ILE A 80 11.83 16.49 -8.89
C ILE A 80 10.49 15.73 -8.88
N GLY A 81 10.52 14.44 -9.23
CA GLY A 81 9.33 13.58 -9.19
C GLY A 81 8.70 13.52 -7.80
N LEU A 82 9.50 13.32 -6.74
CA LEU A 82 9.02 13.29 -5.36
C LEU A 82 8.44 14.65 -4.94
N ALA A 83 9.08 15.76 -5.32
CA ALA A 83 8.55 17.09 -5.03
C ALA A 83 7.15 17.27 -5.64
N GLY A 84 6.97 16.92 -6.92
CA GLY A 84 5.65 16.92 -7.56
C GLY A 84 4.64 16.04 -6.82
N LYS A 85 5.05 14.85 -6.39
CA LYS A 85 4.21 13.92 -5.64
C LYS A 85 3.89 14.36 -4.21
N VAL A 86 4.64 15.27 -3.63
CA VAL A 86 4.30 15.89 -2.34
C VAL A 86 3.33 17.06 -2.56
N LEU A 87 3.53 17.84 -3.63
CA LEU A 87 2.66 18.96 -3.98
C LEU A 87 1.27 18.50 -4.44
N GLY A 88 1.15 17.35 -5.12
CA GLY A 88 -0.13 16.79 -5.57
C GLY A 88 -1.14 16.60 -4.43
N PRO A 89 -0.83 15.82 -3.38
CA PRO A 89 -1.70 15.63 -2.22
C PRO A 89 -1.97 16.91 -1.44
N ALA A 90 -1.02 17.86 -1.41
CA ALA A 90 -1.24 19.18 -0.81
C ALA A 90 -2.30 19.98 -1.58
N GLY A 91 -2.21 20.03 -2.92
CA GLY A 91 -3.21 20.64 -3.79
C GLY A 91 -4.58 19.94 -3.69
N TRP A 92 -4.57 18.61 -3.67
CA TRP A 92 -5.78 17.81 -3.46
C TRP A 92 -6.46 18.12 -2.13
N LEU A 93 -5.70 18.24 -1.03
CA LEU A 93 -6.25 18.57 0.27
C LEU A 93 -6.96 19.92 0.27
N LEU A 94 -6.40 20.91 -0.45
CA LEU A 94 -7.04 22.22 -0.62
C LEU A 94 -8.33 22.13 -1.45
N ALA A 95 -8.32 21.36 -2.54
CA ALA A 95 -9.49 21.15 -3.40
C ALA A 95 -10.63 20.40 -2.67
N VAL A 96 -10.29 19.42 -1.84
CA VAL A 96 -11.28 18.69 -1.03
C VAL A 96 -11.83 19.55 0.09
N ARG A 97 -10.99 20.33 0.78
CA ARG A 97 -11.42 21.22 1.86
C ARG A 97 -12.31 22.37 1.38
N SER A 98 -12.12 22.84 0.15
CA SER A 98 -12.97 23.86 -0.47
C SER A 98 -14.27 23.30 -1.04
N GLY A 99 -14.46 21.98 -1.03
CA GLY A 99 -15.63 21.31 -1.62
C GLY A 99 -15.59 21.23 -3.14
N GLU A 100 -14.47 21.61 -3.77
CA GLU A 100 -14.30 21.50 -5.23
C GLU A 100 -14.19 20.03 -5.66
N TRP A 101 -13.44 19.22 -4.90
CA TRP A 101 -13.20 17.81 -5.20
C TRP A 101 -13.82 16.91 -4.13
N PRO A 102 -14.47 15.79 -4.52
CA PRO A 102 -14.99 14.83 -3.55
C PRO A 102 -13.87 13.96 -2.97
N VAL A 103 -14.02 13.52 -1.72
CA VAL A 103 -13.02 12.68 -1.01
C VAL A 103 -12.76 11.34 -1.73
N ARG A 104 -13.69 10.85 -2.55
CA ARG A 104 -13.52 9.67 -3.42
C ARG A 104 -12.31 9.72 -4.36
N THR A 105 -11.84 10.93 -4.68
CA THR A 105 -10.58 11.12 -5.42
C THR A 105 -9.34 10.74 -4.61
N PHE A 106 -9.46 10.35 -3.34
CA PHE A 106 -8.36 9.80 -2.55
C PHE A 106 -7.74 8.56 -3.22
N THR A 107 -8.54 7.70 -3.86
CA THR A 107 -8.03 6.57 -4.64
C THR A 107 -7.09 7.00 -5.75
N LEU A 108 -7.37 8.12 -6.42
CA LEU A 108 -6.42 8.69 -7.39
C LEU A 108 -5.11 9.05 -6.69
N ILE A 109 -5.19 9.81 -5.61
CA ILE A 109 -4.01 10.35 -4.90
C ILE A 109 -3.14 9.25 -4.32
N THR A 110 -3.75 8.15 -3.84
CA THR A 110 -3.04 6.95 -3.43
C THR A 110 -2.06 6.50 -4.52
N PHE A 111 -2.56 6.20 -5.71
CA PHE A 111 -1.74 5.63 -6.80
C PHE A 111 -0.94 6.67 -7.58
N ASN A 112 -1.42 7.91 -7.66
CA ASN A 112 -0.72 8.96 -8.37
C ASN A 112 0.48 9.45 -7.57
N ASP A 113 0.37 9.49 -6.24
CA ASP A 113 1.32 10.22 -5.40
C ASP A 113 1.82 9.41 -4.19
N LEU A 114 0.93 9.02 -3.28
CA LEU A 114 1.31 8.57 -1.93
C LEU A 114 2.16 7.30 -1.92
N ILE A 115 1.85 6.31 -2.78
CA ILE A 115 2.60 5.04 -2.81
C ILE A 115 4.08 5.22 -3.19
N TRP A 116 4.41 6.33 -3.84
CA TRP A 116 5.77 6.58 -4.32
C TRP A 116 6.65 7.30 -3.29
N TRP A 117 6.05 7.89 -2.25
CA TRP A 117 6.77 8.74 -1.28
C TRP A 117 7.89 7.98 -0.58
N VAL A 118 7.57 6.84 0.02
CA VAL A 118 8.52 6.00 0.75
C VAL A 118 9.63 5.48 -0.18
N PRO A 119 9.35 4.82 -1.31
CA PRO A 119 10.41 4.27 -2.13
C PRO A 119 11.28 5.34 -2.81
N PHE A 120 10.71 6.48 -3.23
CA PHE A 120 11.49 7.57 -3.82
C PHE A 120 12.41 8.20 -2.76
N THR A 121 11.89 8.43 -1.56
CA THR A 121 12.71 8.92 -0.44
C THR A 121 13.87 7.97 -0.14
N LEU A 122 13.61 6.65 -0.07
CA LEU A 122 14.64 5.65 0.16
C LEU A 122 15.72 5.63 -0.92
N LEU A 123 15.35 5.85 -2.19
CA LEU A 123 16.28 5.95 -3.32
C LEU A 123 17.17 7.21 -3.20
N LEU A 124 16.58 8.35 -2.86
CA LEU A 124 17.32 9.60 -2.67
C LEU A 124 18.33 9.48 -1.52
N LEU A 125 17.93 8.82 -0.43
CA LEU A 125 18.76 8.54 0.73
C LEU A 125 19.73 7.37 0.54
N GLU A 126 19.78 6.72 -0.63
CA GLU A 126 20.70 5.61 -0.88
C GLU A 126 22.17 6.05 -0.69
N GLY A 127 22.92 5.27 0.09
CA GLY A 127 24.31 5.56 0.44
C GLY A 127 24.49 6.57 1.59
N THR A 128 23.41 6.95 2.29
CA THR A 128 23.48 7.84 3.46
C THR A 128 23.17 7.10 4.75
N ARG A 129 23.71 7.58 5.88
CA ARG A 129 23.39 7.07 7.24
C ARG A 129 21.89 7.15 7.56
N ALA A 130 21.22 8.19 7.06
CA ALA A 130 19.77 8.34 7.23
C ALA A 130 18.98 7.23 6.52
N GLY A 131 19.36 6.91 5.28
CA GLY A 131 18.76 5.81 4.53
C GLY A 131 19.01 4.43 5.16
N GLU A 132 20.20 4.21 5.72
CA GLU A 132 20.52 3.00 6.48
C GLU A 132 19.64 2.86 7.73
N ARG A 133 19.53 3.91 8.54
CA ARG A 133 18.69 3.92 9.74
C ARG A 133 17.21 3.68 9.40
N LEU A 134 16.71 4.33 8.36
CA LEU A 134 15.31 4.17 7.94
C LEU A 134 15.00 2.74 7.47
N ARG A 135 15.93 2.09 6.76
CA ARG A 135 15.77 0.68 6.40
C ARG A 135 15.89 -0.24 7.60
N ALA A 136 16.84 0.02 8.50
CA ALA A 136 17.01 -0.76 9.73
C ALA A 136 15.76 -0.71 10.62
N SER A 137 15.01 0.40 10.62
CA SER A 137 13.77 0.51 11.39
C SER A 137 12.58 -0.26 10.83
N ALA A 138 12.68 -0.86 9.63
CA ALA A 138 11.54 -1.48 8.94
C ALA A 138 10.79 -2.56 9.76
N PRO A 139 11.45 -3.48 10.49
CA PRO A 139 10.74 -4.46 11.32
C PRO A 139 9.95 -3.82 12.47
N TYR A 140 10.50 -2.77 13.08
CA TYR A 140 9.85 -2.05 14.17
C TYR A 140 8.68 -1.20 13.66
N ALA A 141 8.86 -0.51 12.53
CA ALA A 141 7.78 0.21 11.86
C ALA A 141 6.64 -0.74 11.48
N CYS A 142 6.96 -1.91 10.91
CA CYS A 142 5.97 -2.95 10.61
C CYS A 142 5.20 -3.39 11.86
N ALA A 143 5.91 -3.71 12.94
CA ALA A 143 5.27 -4.12 14.20
C ALA A 143 4.33 -3.04 14.75
N LEU A 144 4.78 -1.79 14.81
CA LEU A 144 4.01 -0.68 15.40
C LEU A 144 2.83 -0.26 14.53
N CYS A 145 3.01 -0.15 13.21
CA CYS A 145 1.92 0.21 12.30
C CYS A 145 0.84 -0.88 12.25
N ASN A 146 1.21 -2.17 12.25
CA ASN A 146 0.23 -3.25 12.27
C ASN A 146 -0.49 -3.33 13.63
N ALA A 147 0.19 -3.08 14.75
CA ALA A 147 -0.45 -2.98 16.05
C ALA A 147 -1.45 -1.80 16.10
N ALA A 148 -1.08 -0.64 15.53
CA ALA A 148 -1.97 0.49 15.41
C ALA A 148 -3.18 0.19 14.50
N GLY A 149 -2.98 -0.51 13.38
CA GLY A 149 -4.06 -0.99 12.51
C GLY A 149 -5.01 -1.95 13.24
N ALA A 150 -4.50 -2.90 14.00
CA ALA A 150 -5.30 -3.81 14.82
C ALA A 150 -6.11 -3.07 15.89
N LEU A 151 -5.51 -2.09 16.57
CA LEU A 151 -6.21 -1.24 17.54
C LEU A 151 -7.27 -0.37 16.86
N ALA A 152 -6.97 0.20 15.70
CA ALA A 152 -7.94 0.95 14.89
C ALA A 152 -9.11 0.07 14.43
N LEU A 153 -8.86 -1.19 14.08
CA LEU A 153 -9.92 -2.14 13.76
C LEU A 153 -10.89 -2.29 14.93
N LEU A 154 -10.36 -2.48 16.14
CA LEU A 154 -11.18 -2.67 17.36
C LEU A 154 -11.91 -1.40 17.79
N ALA A 155 -11.24 -0.25 17.73
CA ALA A 155 -11.73 1.00 18.31
C ALA A 155 -12.53 1.88 17.33
N ALA A 156 -12.24 1.80 16.03
CA ALA A 156 -12.74 2.75 15.03
C ALA A 156 -13.44 2.09 13.84
N LEU A 157 -13.02 0.89 13.40
CA LEU A 157 -13.56 0.31 12.16
C LEU A 157 -14.64 -0.75 12.42
N ARG A 158 -14.60 -1.44 13.56
CA ARG A 158 -15.51 -2.54 13.88
C ARG A 158 -16.99 -2.21 13.66
N PRO A 159 -17.55 -1.07 14.13
CA PRO A 159 -18.97 -0.78 13.97
C PRO A 159 -19.39 -0.51 12.51
N GLY A 160 -18.46 -0.06 11.67
CA GLY A 160 -18.68 0.14 10.23
C GLY A 160 -18.31 -1.06 9.36
N SER A 161 -17.77 -2.13 9.95
CA SER A 161 -17.30 -3.34 9.25
C SER A 161 -18.38 -4.42 9.20
N GLU A 162 -18.17 -5.46 8.39
CA GLU A 162 -19.07 -6.63 8.24
C GLU A 162 -19.30 -7.43 9.53
N VAL A 163 -18.62 -7.09 10.63
CA VAL A 163 -18.91 -7.61 11.97
C VAL A 163 -20.26 -7.13 12.48
N GLU A 164 -20.69 -5.92 12.12
CA GLU A 164 -22.07 -5.48 12.31
C GLU A 164 -22.92 -6.04 11.16
N PRO A 165 -23.84 -6.99 11.43
CA PRO A 165 -24.61 -7.64 10.38
C PRO A 165 -25.56 -6.68 9.66
N ASP A 166 -26.05 -5.63 10.33
CA ASP A 166 -27.01 -4.68 9.75
C ASP A 166 -26.29 -3.63 8.85
N PRO A 167 -26.52 -3.63 7.52
CA PRO A 167 -25.95 -2.62 6.61
C PRO A 167 -26.36 -1.19 6.96
N ALA A 168 -27.57 -0.98 7.48
CA ALA A 168 -28.06 0.36 7.83
C ALA A 168 -27.28 0.94 9.02
N ARG A 169 -26.99 0.11 10.04
CA ARG A 169 -26.16 0.52 11.19
C ARG A 169 -24.73 0.83 10.79
N ARG A 170 -24.15 0.02 9.89
CA ARG A 170 -22.81 0.28 9.33
C ARG A 170 -22.77 1.63 8.61
N ALA A 171 -23.71 1.87 7.70
CA ALA A 171 -23.80 3.12 6.94
C ALA A 171 -23.97 4.33 7.87
N LEU A 172 -24.87 4.23 8.85
CA LEU A 172 -25.13 5.27 9.84
C LEU A 172 -23.86 5.61 10.62
N TYR A 173 -23.17 4.59 11.15
CA TYR A 173 -21.93 4.80 11.89
C TYR A 173 -20.87 5.54 11.06
N ILE A 174 -20.66 5.10 9.81
CA ILE A 174 -19.67 5.71 8.90
C ILE A 174 -20.04 7.17 8.59
N ALA A 175 -21.33 7.44 8.35
CA ALA A 175 -21.84 8.79 8.07
C ALA A 175 -21.68 9.74 9.27
N GLU A 176 -21.90 9.24 10.49
CA GLU A 176 -21.77 10.01 11.73
C GLU A 176 -20.32 10.19 12.18
N ASN A 177 -19.41 9.28 11.79
CA ASN A 177 -18.02 9.26 12.27
C ASN A 177 -16.97 9.28 11.14
N PRO A 178 -17.07 10.16 10.12
CA PRO A 178 -16.23 10.08 8.93
C PRO A 178 -14.74 10.31 9.22
N GLY A 179 -14.42 11.17 10.19
CA GLY A 179 -13.03 11.42 10.60
C GLY A 179 -12.37 10.20 11.24
N LEU A 180 -13.08 9.54 12.16
CA LEU A 180 -12.60 8.35 12.86
C LEU A 180 -12.48 7.15 11.90
N TRP A 181 -13.46 6.98 11.01
CA TRP A 181 -13.44 5.97 9.95
C TRP A 181 -12.20 6.11 9.05
N ARG A 182 -11.98 7.32 8.52
CA ARG A 182 -10.83 7.60 7.63
C ARG A 182 -9.50 7.44 8.36
N ALA A 183 -9.39 7.90 9.60
CA ALA A 183 -8.19 7.72 10.41
C ALA A 183 -7.88 6.23 10.66
N GLY A 184 -8.90 5.41 10.90
CA GLY A 184 -8.73 3.97 11.08
C GLY A 184 -8.19 3.27 9.83
N TRP A 185 -8.71 3.62 8.65
CA TRP A 185 -8.19 3.06 7.39
C TRP A 185 -6.82 3.61 7.00
N LEU A 186 -6.49 4.85 7.35
CA LEU A 186 -5.13 5.37 7.19
C LEU A 186 -4.11 4.63 8.07
N ALA A 187 -4.52 4.13 9.25
CA ALA A 187 -3.67 3.26 10.05
C ALA A 187 -3.40 1.91 9.35
N TRP A 188 -4.41 1.33 8.70
CA TRP A 188 -4.25 0.12 7.88
C TRP A 188 -3.40 0.36 6.62
N TYR A 189 -3.60 1.49 5.94
CA TYR A 189 -2.75 1.93 4.84
C TYR A 189 -1.26 1.97 5.25
N ALA A 190 -0.98 2.54 6.43
CA ALA A 190 0.37 2.59 6.99
C ALA A 190 0.88 1.18 7.37
N ALA A 191 0.02 0.32 7.93
CA ALA A 191 0.34 -1.07 8.25
C ALA A 191 0.77 -1.84 7.00
N ALA A 192 -0.02 -1.80 5.93
CA ALA A 192 0.26 -2.45 4.66
C ALA A 192 1.59 -1.93 4.06
N THR A 193 1.75 -0.60 3.98
CA THR A 193 2.99 0.02 3.44
C THR A 193 4.23 -0.39 4.25
N SER A 194 4.11 -0.45 5.59
CA SER A 194 5.20 -0.86 6.46
C SER A 194 5.58 -2.34 6.32
N LEU A 195 4.60 -3.21 6.01
CA LEU A 195 4.82 -4.63 5.76
C LEU A 195 5.68 -4.85 4.51
N LEU A 196 5.43 -4.11 3.43
CA LEU A 196 6.28 -4.15 2.23
C LEU A 196 7.72 -3.69 2.53
N GLY A 197 7.87 -2.67 3.37
CA GLY A 197 9.17 -2.22 3.87
C GLY A 197 9.90 -3.31 4.65
N PHE A 198 9.19 -4.02 5.53
CA PHE A 198 9.74 -5.16 6.28
C PHE A 198 10.16 -6.31 5.36
N TYR A 199 9.36 -6.65 4.34
CA TYR A 199 9.75 -7.68 3.38
C TYR A 199 10.95 -7.27 2.53
N ALA A 200 11.08 -6.00 2.16
CA ALA A 200 12.27 -5.49 1.50
C ALA A 200 13.52 -5.62 2.39
N TRP A 201 13.38 -5.30 3.69
CA TRP A 201 14.44 -5.46 4.68
C TRP A 201 14.87 -6.92 4.86
N TRP A 202 13.92 -7.85 4.85
CA TRP A 202 14.21 -9.28 4.96
C TRP A 202 14.82 -9.83 3.67
N ALA A 203 14.22 -9.51 2.51
CA ALA A 203 14.67 -9.94 1.20
C ALA A 203 16.12 -9.49 0.90
N ALA A 204 16.52 -8.31 1.35
CA ALA A 204 17.88 -7.78 1.20
C ALA A 204 18.95 -8.60 1.94
N ARG A 205 18.56 -9.49 2.86
CA ARG A 205 19.47 -10.36 3.63
C ARG A 205 19.55 -11.78 3.06
N LEU A 206 18.80 -12.09 2.01
CA LEU A 206 18.84 -13.41 1.40
C LEU A 206 20.10 -13.58 0.54
N PRO A 207 20.72 -14.78 0.55
CA PRO A 207 21.89 -15.05 -0.27
C PRO A 207 21.57 -15.02 -1.78
N ARG A 208 20.33 -15.35 -2.15
CA ARG A 208 19.87 -15.37 -3.54
C ARG A 208 18.92 -14.21 -3.82
N VAL A 209 19.45 -13.17 -4.44
CA VAL A 209 18.71 -11.94 -4.81
C VAL A 209 17.42 -12.23 -5.59
N ALA A 210 17.43 -13.22 -6.49
CA ALA A 210 16.24 -13.56 -7.29
C ALA A 210 15.02 -13.95 -6.43
N TRP A 211 15.23 -14.74 -5.38
CA TRP A 211 14.15 -15.14 -4.46
C TRP A 211 13.66 -13.97 -3.62
N GLY A 212 14.56 -13.10 -3.16
CA GLY A 212 14.19 -11.86 -2.48
C GLY A 212 13.34 -10.96 -3.36
N ILE A 213 13.72 -10.79 -4.64
CA ILE A 213 12.95 -9.99 -5.59
C ILE A 213 11.59 -10.63 -5.88
N ALA A 214 11.52 -11.95 -6.05
CA ALA A 214 10.25 -12.64 -6.30
C ALA A 214 9.27 -12.48 -5.14
N ALA A 215 9.72 -12.71 -3.90
CA ALA A 215 8.88 -12.55 -2.71
C ALA A 215 8.47 -11.09 -2.50
N TRP A 216 9.40 -10.14 -2.64
CA TRP A 216 9.09 -8.72 -2.53
C TRP A 216 8.10 -8.26 -3.62
N SER A 217 8.23 -8.77 -4.85
CA SER A 217 7.31 -8.42 -5.96
C SER A 217 5.90 -8.97 -5.72
N ALA A 218 5.78 -10.20 -5.18
CA ALA A 218 4.48 -10.75 -4.79
C ALA A 218 3.82 -9.88 -3.71
N ALA A 219 4.57 -9.45 -2.71
CA ALA A 219 4.05 -8.52 -1.70
C ALA A 219 3.75 -7.13 -2.24
N ALA A 220 4.54 -6.61 -3.19
CA ALA A 220 4.24 -5.35 -3.85
C ALA A 220 2.91 -5.42 -4.63
N ALA A 221 2.61 -6.56 -5.26
CA ALA A 221 1.30 -6.80 -5.86
C ALA A 221 0.17 -6.85 -4.81
N GLY A 222 0.43 -7.47 -3.65
CA GLY A 222 -0.51 -7.45 -2.52
C GLY A 222 -0.81 -6.05 -2.04
N ILE A 223 0.20 -5.19 -1.98
CA ILE A 223 0.06 -3.77 -1.63
C ILE A 223 -0.88 -3.03 -2.58
N VAL A 224 -0.80 -3.30 -3.88
CA VAL A 224 -1.72 -2.65 -4.84
C VAL A 224 -3.17 -3.02 -4.52
N CYS A 225 -3.44 -4.27 -4.14
CA CYS A 225 -4.78 -4.71 -3.74
C CYS A 225 -5.25 -4.05 -2.44
N ASP A 226 -4.41 -4.03 -1.40
CA ASP A 226 -4.76 -3.42 -0.10
C ASP A 226 -5.01 -1.93 -0.23
N LEU A 227 -4.06 -1.19 -0.82
CA LEU A 227 -4.16 0.26 -0.92
C LEU A 227 -5.34 0.68 -1.81
N LEU A 228 -5.72 -0.16 -2.78
CA LEU A 228 -6.96 0.02 -3.53
C LEU A 228 -8.16 -0.12 -2.58
N ALA A 229 -8.27 -1.22 -1.83
CA ALA A 229 -9.35 -1.44 -0.87
C ALA A 229 -9.48 -0.31 0.16
N GLU A 230 -8.38 0.04 0.81
CA GLU A 230 -8.34 1.07 1.86
C GLU A 230 -8.69 2.45 1.29
N SER A 231 -8.21 2.78 0.09
CA SER A 231 -8.59 4.03 -0.56
C SER A 231 -10.08 4.07 -0.93
N LEU A 232 -10.67 2.93 -1.32
CA LEU A 232 -12.11 2.82 -1.56
C LEU A 232 -12.88 3.02 -0.24
N TYR A 233 -12.44 2.37 0.85
CA TYR A 233 -13.04 2.56 2.16
C TYR A 233 -12.99 4.00 2.66
N ILE A 234 -11.88 4.70 2.43
CA ILE A 234 -11.69 6.11 2.82
C ILE A 234 -12.55 7.06 1.96
N GLY A 235 -12.58 6.79 0.66
CA GLY A 235 -13.09 7.73 -0.35
C GLY A 235 -14.56 7.57 -0.67
N TRP A 236 -15.07 6.34 -0.68
CA TRP A 236 -16.36 6.00 -1.28
C TRP A 236 -17.45 5.71 -0.26
N LEU A 237 -17.11 5.23 0.94
CA LEU A 237 -18.13 4.95 1.96
C LEU A 237 -18.62 6.24 2.66
N PRO A 238 -19.90 6.30 3.04
CA PRO A 238 -20.90 5.21 3.08
C PRO A 238 -21.60 4.89 1.75
N ASP A 239 -21.34 5.63 0.67
CA ASP A 239 -21.97 5.38 -0.63
C ASP A 239 -21.57 4.01 -1.19
N ARG A 240 -22.51 3.33 -1.87
CA ARG A 240 -22.29 2.01 -2.49
C ARG A 240 -21.76 0.96 -1.49
N LEU A 241 -22.22 1.03 -0.22
CA LEU A 241 -21.71 0.25 0.91
C LEU A 241 -21.47 -1.23 0.57
N GLU A 242 -22.50 -1.93 0.10
CA GLU A 242 -22.42 -3.37 -0.17
C GLU A 242 -21.37 -3.70 -1.25
N GLN A 243 -21.33 -2.91 -2.33
CA GLN A 243 -20.39 -3.12 -3.42
C GLN A 243 -18.95 -2.88 -2.95
N VAL A 244 -18.71 -1.76 -2.25
CA VAL A 244 -17.37 -1.37 -1.79
C VAL A 244 -16.85 -2.31 -0.71
N GLN A 245 -17.69 -2.73 0.25
CA GLN A 245 -17.29 -3.69 1.28
C GLN A 245 -16.95 -5.06 0.70
N ARG A 246 -17.77 -5.58 -0.22
CA ARG A 246 -17.47 -6.87 -0.86
C ARG A 246 -16.17 -6.83 -1.64
N ILE A 247 -15.96 -5.79 -2.44
CA ILE A 247 -14.71 -5.61 -3.21
C ILE A 247 -13.53 -5.44 -2.26
N GLY A 248 -13.67 -4.58 -1.24
CA GLY A 248 -12.61 -4.31 -0.27
C GLY A 248 -12.20 -5.57 0.49
N THR A 249 -13.14 -6.38 0.97
CA THR A 249 -12.87 -7.66 1.66
C THR A 249 -12.14 -8.66 0.76
N LEU A 250 -12.55 -8.79 -0.51
CA LEU A 250 -11.87 -9.67 -1.46
C LEU A 250 -10.46 -9.17 -1.81
N LEU A 251 -10.26 -7.86 -1.90
CA LEU A 251 -8.97 -7.25 -2.16
C LEU A 251 -8.02 -7.40 -0.97
N THR A 252 -8.46 -7.07 0.25
CA THR A 252 -7.58 -7.06 1.44
C THR A 252 -7.40 -8.46 2.05
N GLY A 253 -8.51 -9.10 2.46
CA GLY A 253 -8.47 -10.40 3.12
C GLY A 253 -8.13 -11.53 2.15
N GLY A 254 -8.62 -11.44 0.91
CA GLY A 254 -8.39 -12.42 -0.15
C GLY A 254 -7.06 -12.24 -0.87
N ALA A 255 -7.00 -11.26 -1.79
CA ALA A 255 -5.88 -11.12 -2.71
C ALA A 255 -4.59 -10.62 -2.03
N ALA A 256 -4.64 -9.51 -1.30
CA ALA A 256 -3.47 -8.89 -0.69
C ALA A 256 -2.84 -9.80 0.36
N ASN A 257 -3.64 -10.24 1.34
CA ASN A 257 -3.18 -11.12 2.38
C ASN A 257 -2.71 -12.50 1.87
N GLY A 258 -3.34 -13.04 0.81
CA GLY A 258 -2.83 -14.24 0.14
C GLY A 258 -1.45 -14.03 -0.47
N LEU A 259 -1.23 -12.91 -1.14
CA LEU A 259 0.06 -12.53 -1.72
C LEU A 259 1.14 -12.26 -0.66
N TYR A 260 0.80 -11.61 0.45
CA TYR A 260 1.72 -11.44 1.58
C TYR A 260 2.08 -12.78 2.21
N THR A 261 1.09 -13.67 2.40
CA THR A 261 1.32 -15.00 2.96
C THR A 261 2.27 -15.80 2.07
N ALA A 262 2.04 -15.80 0.75
CA ALA A 262 2.92 -16.47 -0.21
C ALA A 262 4.35 -15.89 -0.19
N ALA A 263 4.49 -14.56 -0.15
CA ALA A 263 5.77 -13.88 -0.02
C ALA A 263 6.48 -14.24 1.31
N GLY A 264 5.74 -14.22 2.42
CA GLY A 264 6.22 -14.60 3.75
C GLY A 264 6.74 -16.04 3.80
N VAL A 265 5.97 -16.99 3.22
CA VAL A 265 6.38 -18.40 3.08
C VAL A 265 7.67 -18.50 2.25
N ALA A 266 7.75 -17.81 1.11
CA ALA A 266 8.94 -17.81 0.26
C ALA A 266 10.18 -17.26 1.00
N LEU A 267 10.01 -16.17 1.77
CA LEU A 267 11.08 -15.58 2.60
C LEU A 267 11.49 -16.53 3.73
N THR A 268 10.54 -17.17 4.42
CA THR A 268 10.82 -18.17 5.47
C THR A 268 11.60 -19.36 4.91
N LEU A 269 11.17 -19.92 3.78
CA LEU A 269 11.85 -21.04 3.12
C LEU A 269 13.26 -20.64 2.64
N SER A 270 13.43 -19.39 2.21
CA SER A 270 14.71 -18.85 1.77
C SER A 270 15.65 -18.45 2.91
N THR A 271 15.20 -18.52 4.17
CA THR A 271 15.98 -18.16 5.37
C THR A 271 16.14 -19.37 6.31
N PRO A 272 16.89 -20.42 5.91
CA PRO A 272 17.05 -21.62 6.74
C PRO A 272 17.77 -21.36 8.06
N SER A 273 18.57 -20.29 8.13
CA SER A 273 19.28 -19.82 9.33
C SER A 273 18.39 -19.17 10.39
N LEU A 274 17.08 -19.00 10.12
CA LEU A 274 16.17 -18.36 11.06
C LEU A 274 16.07 -19.18 12.37
N PRO A 275 16.28 -18.58 13.56
CA PRO A 275 16.18 -19.27 14.83
C PRO A 275 14.85 -20.01 14.98
N LEU A 276 14.88 -21.23 15.53
CA LEU A 276 13.71 -22.11 15.61
C LEU A 276 12.46 -21.43 16.18
N PRO A 277 12.50 -20.66 17.29
CA PRO A 277 11.31 -20.00 17.81
C PRO A 277 10.70 -18.98 16.84
N LEU A 278 11.54 -18.23 16.12
CA LEU A 278 11.07 -17.28 15.11
C LEU A 278 10.52 -17.99 13.88
N ARG A 279 11.08 -19.15 13.51
CA ARG A 279 10.60 -19.94 12.39
C ARG A 279 9.27 -20.61 12.68
N VAL A 280 9.07 -21.13 13.88
CA VAL A 280 7.78 -21.70 14.31
C VAL A 280 6.70 -20.61 14.34
N ALA A 281 7.01 -19.45 14.91
CA ALA A 281 6.09 -18.31 14.91
C ALA A 281 5.75 -17.84 13.48
N ALA A 282 6.73 -17.79 12.57
CA ALA A 282 6.49 -17.45 11.16
C ALA A 282 5.47 -18.41 10.51
N TRP A 283 5.61 -19.72 10.72
CA TRP A 283 4.65 -20.69 10.18
C TRP A 283 3.25 -20.52 10.78
N ALA A 284 3.13 -20.23 12.08
CA ALA A 284 1.84 -19.94 12.68
C ALA A 284 1.20 -18.67 12.06
N ILE A 285 1.97 -17.61 11.83
CA ILE A 285 1.53 -16.39 11.13
C ILE A 285 1.00 -16.75 9.74
N TRP A 286 1.72 -17.56 8.97
CA TRP A 286 1.30 -17.96 7.61
C TRP A 286 0.05 -18.84 7.60
N VAL A 287 -0.15 -19.69 8.61
CA VAL A 287 -1.40 -20.44 8.77
C VAL A 287 -2.58 -19.50 9.00
N PHE A 288 -2.45 -18.50 9.87
CA PHE A 288 -3.49 -17.50 10.05
C PHE A 288 -3.71 -16.63 8.81
N GLY A 289 -2.64 -16.25 8.10
CA GLY A 289 -2.73 -15.55 6.82
C GLY A 289 -3.49 -16.37 5.77
N PHE A 290 -3.19 -17.66 5.64
CA PHE A 290 -3.93 -18.55 4.75
C PHE A 290 -5.41 -18.68 5.18
N ALA A 291 -5.67 -18.85 6.48
CA ALA A 291 -7.03 -18.93 7.01
C ALA A 291 -7.84 -17.65 6.75
N LEU A 292 -7.22 -16.48 6.81
CA LEU A 292 -7.84 -15.20 6.48
C LEU A 292 -8.22 -15.14 4.99
N THR A 293 -7.33 -15.60 4.11
CA THR A 293 -7.57 -15.67 2.66
C THR A 293 -8.77 -16.55 2.34
N VAL A 294 -8.79 -17.76 2.88
CA VAL A 294 -9.88 -18.72 2.69
C VAL A 294 -11.19 -18.16 3.26
N SER A 295 -11.14 -17.53 4.43
CA SER A 295 -12.33 -16.95 5.07
C SER A 295 -12.91 -15.80 4.26
N ALA A 296 -12.07 -14.95 3.66
CA ALA A 296 -12.50 -13.86 2.79
C ALA A 296 -13.20 -14.38 1.53
N TRP A 297 -12.66 -15.42 0.88
CA TRP A 297 -13.29 -16.04 -0.28
C TRP A 297 -14.58 -16.78 0.07
N ALA A 298 -14.65 -17.39 1.25
CA ALA A 298 -15.83 -18.05 1.76
C ALA A 298 -16.88 -17.06 2.33
N ALA A 299 -16.61 -15.75 2.31
CA ALA A 299 -17.45 -14.71 2.93
C ALA A 299 -17.78 -15.00 4.41
N SER A 300 -16.82 -15.61 5.14
CA SER A 300 -16.98 -15.96 6.54
C SER A 300 -16.46 -14.84 7.45
N THR A 301 -17.35 -13.96 7.91
CA THR A 301 -17.01 -12.87 8.85
C THR A 301 -16.33 -13.40 10.11
N ALA A 302 -16.87 -14.46 10.72
CA ALA A 302 -16.29 -15.06 11.92
C ALA A 302 -14.87 -15.59 11.68
N GLY A 303 -14.66 -16.26 10.53
CA GLY A 303 -13.34 -16.75 10.13
C GLY A 303 -12.34 -15.62 9.93
N MET A 304 -12.76 -14.52 9.26
CA MET A 304 -11.91 -13.34 9.07
C MET A 304 -11.53 -12.67 10.38
N VAL A 305 -12.47 -12.56 11.33
CA VAL A 305 -12.20 -11.98 12.66
C VAL A 305 -11.15 -12.81 13.41
N VAL A 306 -11.36 -14.13 13.52
CA VAL A 306 -10.43 -15.03 14.23
C VAL A 306 -9.06 -15.03 13.55
N ALA A 307 -9.04 -15.13 12.22
CA ALA A 307 -7.80 -15.19 11.46
C ALA A 307 -7.00 -13.88 11.56
N THR A 308 -7.66 -12.72 11.44
CA THR A 308 -7.03 -11.40 11.58
C THR A 308 -6.50 -11.21 12.99
N ALA A 309 -7.27 -11.58 14.03
CA ALA A 309 -6.83 -11.46 15.41
C ALA A 309 -5.58 -12.30 15.69
N GLY A 310 -5.59 -13.58 15.28
CA GLY A 310 -4.43 -14.46 15.41
C GLY A 310 -3.21 -13.97 14.62
N LEU A 311 -3.43 -13.53 13.37
CA LEU A 311 -2.39 -12.97 12.52
C LEU A 311 -1.72 -11.75 13.17
N MET A 312 -2.50 -10.77 13.63
CA MET A 312 -1.96 -9.55 14.23
C MET A 312 -1.28 -9.81 15.58
N ALA A 313 -1.85 -10.68 16.41
CA ALA A 313 -1.29 -11.04 17.71
C ALA A 313 0.09 -11.71 17.58
N LEU A 314 0.33 -12.46 16.50
CA LEU A 314 1.61 -13.11 16.25
C LEU A 314 2.57 -12.22 15.45
N LEU A 315 2.09 -11.56 14.39
CA LEU A 315 2.91 -10.77 13.47
C LEU A 315 3.62 -9.60 14.16
N CYS A 316 2.89 -8.85 14.99
CA CYS A 316 3.43 -7.64 15.62
C CYS A 316 4.64 -7.94 16.53
N PRO A 317 4.54 -8.82 17.54
CA PRO A 317 5.72 -9.16 18.36
C PRO A 317 6.79 -9.88 17.54
N TRP A 318 6.41 -10.73 16.58
CA TRP A 318 7.36 -11.45 15.76
C TRP A 318 8.22 -10.52 14.89
N ALA A 319 7.63 -9.54 14.21
CA ALA A 319 8.36 -8.55 13.41
C ALA A 319 9.32 -7.72 14.27
N TRP A 320 8.91 -7.36 15.49
CA TRP A 320 9.78 -6.70 16.45
C TRP A 320 11.00 -7.54 16.84
N PHE A 321 10.80 -8.83 17.16
CA PHE A 321 11.89 -9.73 17.53
C PHE A 321 12.78 -10.12 16.35
N MET A 322 12.23 -10.18 15.14
CA MET A 322 13.01 -10.33 13.89
C MET A 322 14.04 -9.22 13.76
N GLY A 323 13.65 -7.96 14.04
CA GLY A 323 14.57 -6.82 14.02
C GLY A 323 15.74 -6.98 14.98
N LYS A 324 15.51 -7.43 16.22
CA LYS A 324 16.56 -7.58 17.23
C LYS A 324 17.55 -8.73 16.99
N LYS A 325 17.14 -9.81 16.31
CA LYS A 325 17.94 -11.04 16.14
C LYS A 325 18.69 -11.14 14.81
N LEU A 326 18.37 -10.27 13.86
CA LEU A 326 18.98 -10.24 12.51
C LEU A 326 19.74 -8.93 12.23
N GLU A 327 20.06 -8.19 13.30
CA GLU A 327 21.08 -7.14 13.33
C GLU A 327 22.48 -7.70 13.58
#